data_AF-A0A3L7UAS9-F1
#
_entry.id   AF-A0A3L7UAS9-F1
#
_cell.length_a   1.000
_cell.length_b   1.000
_cell.length_c   1.000
_cell.angle_alpha   90.00
_cell.angle_beta   90.00
_cell.angle_gamma   90.00
#
_symmetry.space_group_name_H-M   'P 1'
#
loop_
_entity.id
_entity.type
_entity.pdbx_description
1 polymer ?
#
loop_
_entity_poly.entity_id
_entity_poly.type
_entity_poly.pdbx_seq_one_letter_code
_entity_poly.pdbx_strand_id
1 'polypeptide(L)'
;MIAAEVAAQIQRCRDAGLPVTHADSHQHVHNEPMVFLAIQPVLKRLGIRHLRISRNMDSLPVTSRKRIAKSCFNRWIAFHGLRGTDDFGTVDNFAHFRSNDRLATASIEILTHTSLDQEGTLLDHLNNLPLADR
;
A
#
# COMPACT_ATOMS: atom_id res chain seq x y z
N MET A 1 9.97 -16.08 -13.17
CA MET A 1 9.43 -16.63 -11.91
C MET A 1 8.46 -15.65 -11.23
N ILE A 2 8.91 -14.50 -10.71
CA ILE A 2 8.05 -13.50 -10.01
C ILE A 2 6.85 -13.03 -10.86
N ALA A 3 7.10 -12.61 -12.10
CA ALA A 3 6.04 -12.15 -13.00
C ALA A 3 4.93 -13.19 -13.26
N ALA A 4 5.32 -14.47 -13.37
CA ALA A 4 4.38 -15.57 -13.57
C ALA A 4 3.60 -15.87 -12.28
N GLU A 5 4.28 -15.84 -11.13
CA GLU A 5 3.64 -16.02 -9.82
C GLU A 5 2.60 -14.93 -9.54
N VAL A 6 2.95 -13.65 -9.77
CA VAL A 6 2.00 -12.54 -9.60
C VAL A 6 0.80 -12.69 -10.53
N ALA A 7 1.02 -13.12 -11.78
CA ALA A 7 -0.09 -13.40 -12.70
C ALA A 7 -1.00 -14.53 -12.18
N ALA A 8 -0.40 -15.60 -11.64
CA ALA A 8 -1.13 -16.73 -11.08
C ALA A 8 -1.95 -16.33 -9.84
N GLN A 9 -1.39 -15.52 -8.94
CA GLN A 9 -2.11 -15.00 -7.77
C GLN A 9 -3.29 -14.12 -8.16
N ILE A 10 -3.10 -13.20 -9.11
CA ILE A 10 -4.20 -12.35 -9.62
C ILE A 10 -5.29 -13.20 -10.27
N GLN A 11 -4.91 -14.18 -11.08
CA GLN A 11 -5.87 -15.07 -11.74
C GLN A 11 -6.65 -15.89 -10.71
N ARG A 12 -5.97 -16.47 -9.72
CA ARG A 12 -6.60 -17.24 -8.64
C ARG A 12 -7.65 -16.42 -7.88
N CYS A 13 -7.37 -15.14 -7.59
CA CYS A 13 -8.35 -14.25 -6.97
C CYS A 13 -9.57 -14.02 -7.88
N ARG A 14 -9.36 -13.80 -9.18
CA ARG A 14 -10.43 -13.59 -10.16
C ARG A 14 -11.28 -14.84 -10.38
N ASP A 15 -10.65 -16.02 -10.43
CA ASP A 15 -11.33 -17.31 -10.55
C ASP A 15 -12.21 -17.58 -9.31
N ALA A 16 -11.82 -17.05 -8.15
CA ALA A 16 -12.63 -17.04 -6.94
C ALA A 16 -13.72 -15.94 -6.92
N GLY A 17 -13.92 -15.21 -8.02
CA GLY A 17 -14.92 -14.15 -8.15
C GLY A 17 -14.53 -12.81 -7.51
N LEU A 18 -13.28 -12.63 -7.08
CA LEU A 18 -12.84 -11.39 -6.45
C LEU A 18 -12.51 -10.33 -7.52
N PRO A 19 -13.11 -9.12 -7.44
CA PRO A 19 -12.77 -8.03 -8.35
C PRO A 19 -11.43 -7.41 -7.93
N VAL A 20 -10.33 -7.94 -8.46
CA VAL A 20 -8.99 -7.40 -8.21
C VAL A 20 -8.83 -6.07 -8.95
N THR A 21 -8.96 -4.95 -8.21
CA THR A 21 -8.91 -3.57 -8.75
C THR A 21 -7.56 -2.88 -8.57
N HIS A 22 -6.80 -3.30 -7.57
CA HIS A 22 -5.49 -2.77 -7.20
C HIS A 22 -4.58 -3.90 -6.71
N ALA A 23 -3.28 -3.62 -6.60
CA ALA A 23 -2.29 -4.54 -6.06
C ALA A 23 -1.50 -3.88 -4.92
N ASP A 24 -1.11 -4.73 -3.98
CA ASP A 24 -0.13 -4.45 -2.93
C ASP A 24 0.71 -5.71 -2.72
N SER A 25 1.47 -5.77 -1.62
CA SER A 25 2.13 -7.01 -1.24
C SER A 25 2.36 -7.08 0.27
N HIS A 26 2.38 -8.30 0.79
CA HIS A 26 2.88 -8.56 2.13
C HIS A 26 4.32 -8.04 2.27
N GLN A 27 4.67 -7.54 3.45
CA GLN A 27 5.97 -6.91 3.76
C GLN A 27 6.40 -5.79 2.80
N HIS A 28 5.48 -5.27 1.99
CA HIS A 28 5.77 -4.23 1.01
C HIS A 28 6.89 -4.57 -0.01
N VAL A 29 7.10 -5.86 -0.31
CA VAL A 29 8.13 -6.31 -1.28
C VAL A 29 7.99 -5.69 -2.67
N HIS A 30 6.80 -5.22 -3.07
CA HIS A 30 6.61 -4.47 -4.32
C HIS A 30 7.36 -3.12 -4.36
N ASN A 31 7.81 -2.60 -3.20
CA ASN A 31 8.63 -1.39 -3.13
C ASN A 31 10.08 -1.62 -3.54
N GLU A 32 10.52 -2.87 -3.68
CA GLU A 32 11.85 -3.18 -4.16
C GLU A 32 11.93 -2.91 -5.68
N PRO A 33 12.86 -2.07 -6.17
CA PRO A 33 12.92 -1.65 -7.58
C PRO A 33 12.90 -2.80 -8.58
N MET A 34 13.62 -3.89 -8.29
CA MET A 34 13.70 -5.05 -9.17
C MET A 34 12.39 -5.86 -9.18
N VAL A 35 11.68 -5.90 -8.05
CA VAL A 35 10.35 -6.52 -7.97
C VAL A 35 9.36 -5.67 -8.76
N PHE A 36 9.34 -4.36 -8.54
CA PHE A 36 8.48 -3.44 -9.30
C PHE A 36 8.66 -3.58 -10.81
N LEU A 37 9.91 -3.58 -11.29
CA LEU A 37 10.24 -3.76 -12.70
C LEU A 37 9.70 -5.08 -13.27
N ALA A 38 9.75 -6.16 -12.49
CA ALA A 38 9.25 -7.47 -12.90
C ALA A 38 7.72 -7.52 -12.96
N ILE A 39 7.02 -6.86 -12.02
CA ILE A 39 5.56 -6.98 -11.89
C ILE A 39 4.79 -5.93 -12.69
N GLN A 40 5.34 -4.73 -12.91
CA GLN A 40 4.59 -3.65 -13.57
C GLN A 40 4.03 -4.01 -14.95
N PRO A 41 4.70 -4.78 -15.83
CA PRO A 41 4.14 -5.12 -17.13
C PRO A 41 2.99 -6.12 -16.98
N VAL A 42 3.08 -7.01 -15.99
CA VAL A 42 2.04 -8.00 -15.66
C VAL A 42 0.80 -7.31 -15.13
N LEU A 43 0.96 -6.37 -14.19
CA LEU A 43 -0.15 -5.59 -13.65
C LEU A 43 -0.92 -4.86 -14.77
N LYS A 44 -0.19 -4.17 -15.66
CA LYS A 44 -0.77 -3.49 -16.82
C LYS A 44 -1.49 -4.44 -17.77
N ARG A 45 -0.84 -5.55 -18.14
CA ARG A 45 -1.42 -6.57 -19.03
C ARG A 45 -2.70 -7.16 -18.46
N LEU A 46 -2.76 -7.35 -17.14
CA LEU A 46 -3.93 -7.89 -16.46
C LEU A 46 -4.97 -6.83 -16.10
N GLY A 47 -4.78 -5.56 -16.48
CA GLY A 47 -5.73 -4.47 -16.24
C GLY A 47 -5.76 -3.94 -14.80
N ILE A 48 -4.74 -4.24 -13.99
CA ILE A 48 -4.58 -3.64 -12.66
C ILE A 48 -4.07 -2.21 -12.83
N ARG A 49 -4.89 -1.23 -12.42
CA ARG A 49 -4.61 0.20 -12.63
C ARG A 49 -3.84 0.84 -11.49
N HIS A 50 -3.86 0.23 -10.31
CA HIS A 50 -3.30 0.84 -9.10
C HIS A 50 -2.39 -0.14 -8.39
N LEU A 51 -1.19 0.31 -8.08
CA LEU A 51 -0.24 -0.31 -7.17
C LEU A 51 -0.09 0.65 -5.98
N ARG A 52 -0.17 0.10 -4.77
CA ARG A 52 0.07 0.86 -3.53
C ARG A 52 1.42 1.59 -3.60
N ILE A 53 1.44 2.84 -3.14
CA ILE A 53 2.67 3.64 -3.07
C ILE A 53 3.50 3.28 -1.84
N SER A 54 4.79 3.62 -1.84
CA SER A 54 5.58 3.57 -0.63
C SER A 54 5.10 4.61 0.38
N ARG A 55 5.11 4.24 1.66
CA ARG A 55 4.61 5.06 2.77
C ARG A 55 5.25 6.45 2.76
N ASN A 56 4.41 7.47 2.64
CA ASN A 56 4.81 8.88 2.59
C ASN A 56 4.23 9.73 3.74
N MET A 57 3.37 9.14 4.57
CA MET A 57 2.86 9.74 5.81
C MET A 57 3.78 9.49 7.01
N ASP A 58 5.00 8.98 6.79
CA ASP A 58 5.94 8.75 7.88
C ASP A 58 6.54 10.06 8.39
N SER A 59 6.86 10.09 9.69
CA SER A 59 7.49 11.24 10.37
C SER A 59 8.99 11.37 10.07
N LEU A 60 9.45 10.88 8.91
CA LEU A 60 10.85 10.95 8.54
C LEU A 60 11.27 12.41 8.26
N PRO A 61 12.45 12.85 8.73
CA PRO A 61 12.99 14.16 8.39
C PRO A 61 13.05 14.39 6.88
N VAL A 62 12.83 15.62 6.44
CA VAL A 62 12.84 15.99 5.00
C VAL A 62 14.18 15.64 4.33
N THR A 63 15.28 15.74 5.08
CA THR A 63 16.64 15.42 4.63
C THR A 63 16.97 13.93 4.63
N SER A 64 16.05 13.07 5.08
CA SER A 64 16.28 11.63 5.14
C SER A 64 16.42 11.03 3.74
N ARG A 65 17.57 10.39 3.49
CA ARG A 65 17.82 9.63 2.24
C ARG A 65 16.70 8.62 1.97
N LYS A 66 16.16 8.00 3.03
CA LYS A 66 15.04 7.06 2.94
C LYS A 66 13.77 7.74 2.43
N ARG A 67 13.44 8.93 2.94
CA ARG A 67 12.28 9.71 2.48
C ARG A 67 12.42 10.14 1.02
N ILE A 68 13.63 10.55 0.62
CA ILE A 68 13.94 10.91 -0.76
C ILE A 68 13.78 9.69 -1.68
N ALA A 69 14.37 8.55 -1.31
CA ALA A 69 14.26 7.31 -2.08
C ALA A 69 12.80 6.88 -2.28
N LYS A 70 11.99 6.89 -1.21
CA LYS A 70 10.56 6.62 -1.28
C LYS A 70 9.80 7.60 -2.19
N SER A 71 10.12 8.89 -2.09
CA SER A 71 9.50 9.92 -2.93
C SER A 71 9.83 9.72 -4.42
N CYS A 72 11.08 9.38 -4.73
CA CYS A 72 11.49 9.02 -6.09
C CYS A 72 10.76 7.75 -6.58
N PHE A 73 10.65 6.74 -5.72
CA PHE A 73 9.93 5.50 -6.04
C PHE A 73 8.43 5.77 -6.30
N ASN A 74 7.77 6.59 -5.49
CA ASN A 74 6.37 6.96 -5.71
C ASN A 74 6.16 7.75 -7.00
N ARG A 75 7.12 8.63 -7.36
CA ARG A 75 7.13 9.32 -8.66
C ARG A 75 7.31 8.34 -9.81
N TRP A 76 8.08 7.28 -9.62
CA TRP A 76 8.28 6.22 -10.61
C TRP A 76 7.00 5.39 -10.82
N ILE A 77 6.30 5.02 -9.75
CA ILE A 77 4.96 4.41 -9.83
C ILE A 77 3.99 5.32 -10.59
N ALA A 78 3.98 6.62 -10.26
CA ALA A 78 3.11 7.60 -10.92
C ALA A 78 3.44 7.75 -12.40
N PHE A 79 4.73 7.82 -12.77
CA PHE A 79 5.19 7.87 -14.15
C PHE A 79 4.69 6.67 -14.97
N HIS A 80 4.61 5.49 -14.34
CA HIS A 80 4.06 4.30 -14.99
C HIS A 80 2.53 4.22 -14.97
N GLY A 81 1.83 5.24 -14.46
CA GLY A 81 0.37 5.29 -14.42
C GLY A 81 -0.24 4.32 -13.41
N LEU A 82 0.54 3.85 -12.43
CA LEU A 82 0.11 2.86 -11.44
C LEU A 82 -0.23 3.47 -10.08
N ARG A 83 -0.14 4.80 -9.91
CA ARG A 83 -0.44 5.43 -8.61
C ARG A 83 -1.95 5.43 -8.36
N GLY A 84 -2.36 4.82 -7.25
CA GLY A 84 -3.77 4.76 -6.83
C GLY A 84 -4.20 5.83 -5.84
N THR A 85 -3.28 6.29 -4.98
CA THR A 85 -3.56 7.24 -3.90
C THR A 85 -2.52 8.34 -3.80
N ASP A 86 -2.89 9.45 -3.18
CA ASP A 86 -2.00 10.56 -2.88
C ASP A 86 -1.10 10.22 -1.68
N ASP A 87 -1.69 9.65 -0.63
CA ASP A 87 -1.01 9.33 0.61
C ASP A 87 -1.27 7.90 1.08
N PHE A 88 -0.25 7.32 1.72
CA PHE A 88 -0.28 5.98 2.30
C PHE A 88 0.44 5.94 3.65
N GLY A 89 -0.22 5.34 4.65
CA GLY A 89 0.25 5.30 6.05
C GLY A 89 -0.47 4.27 6.90
N THR A 90 -0.06 4.13 8.16
CA THR A 90 -0.85 3.43 9.19
C THR A 90 -1.85 4.39 9.84
N VAL A 91 -2.74 3.85 10.69
CA VAL A 91 -3.66 4.67 11.50
C VAL A 91 -2.90 5.71 12.33
N ASP A 92 -1.80 5.32 12.97
CA ASP A 92 -0.97 6.23 13.76
C ASP A 92 -0.37 7.36 12.90
N ASN A 93 0.07 7.04 11.67
CA ASN A 93 0.55 8.06 10.74
C ASN A 93 -0.56 9.03 10.34
N PHE A 94 -1.77 8.52 10.17
CA PHE A 94 -2.93 9.34 9.81
C PHE A 94 -3.33 10.31 10.92
N ALA A 95 -3.34 9.86 12.18
CA ALA A 95 -3.64 10.72 13.33
C ALA A 95 -2.70 11.94 13.39
N HIS A 96 -1.41 11.75 13.14
CA HIS A 96 -0.43 12.83 13.06
C HIS A 96 -0.53 13.67 11.77
N PHE A 97 -0.94 13.07 10.66
CA PHE A 97 -1.06 13.73 9.36
C PHE A 97 -2.31 14.62 9.26
N ARG A 98 -3.37 14.29 10.01
CA ARG A 98 -4.70 14.94 9.95
C ARG A 98 -4.72 16.42 10.35
N SER A 99 -3.68 16.93 10.99
CA SER A 99 -3.60 18.34 11.41
C SER A 99 -3.38 19.35 10.28
N ASN A 100 -3.31 18.90 9.01
CA ASN A 100 -3.07 19.77 7.86
C ASN A 100 -4.28 19.76 6.91
N ASP A 101 -4.72 20.95 6.45
CA ASP A 101 -5.83 21.19 5.51
C ASP A 101 -5.76 20.43 4.15
N ARG A 102 -4.71 19.64 3.91
CA ARG A 102 -4.51 18.81 2.70
C ARG A 102 -5.51 17.66 2.58
N LEU A 103 -6.22 17.32 3.65
CA LEU A 103 -7.13 16.17 3.67
C LEU A 103 -8.37 16.33 2.80
N ALA A 104 -8.84 17.57 2.57
CA ALA A 104 -10.14 17.78 1.93
C ALA A 104 -10.22 17.25 0.48
N THR A 105 -9.08 17.09 -0.20
CA THR A 105 -9.02 16.69 -1.61
C THR A 105 -8.09 15.50 -1.89
N ALA A 106 -7.40 14.98 -0.88
CA ALA A 106 -6.42 13.91 -1.06
C ALA A 106 -7.07 12.52 -0.97
N SER A 107 -6.63 11.61 -1.84
CA SER A 107 -6.94 10.18 -1.75
C SER A 107 -5.95 9.48 -0.82
N ILE A 108 -6.44 8.80 0.21
CA ILE A 108 -5.59 8.26 1.29
C ILE A 108 -5.87 6.78 1.48
N GLU A 109 -4.80 5.98 1.52
CA GLU A 109 -4.85 4.57 1.86
C GLU A 109 -4.27 4.35 3.27
N ILE A 110 -5.04 3.71 4.15
CA ILE A 110 -4.64 3.44 5.54
C ILE A 110 -4.46 1.93 5.71
N LEU A 111 -3.24 1.50 6.05
CA LEU A 111 -2.93 0.11 6.37
C LEU A 111 -3.29 -0.21 7.81
N THR A 112 -4.04 -1.30 7.98
CA THR A 112 -4.36 -1.93 9.26
C THR A 112 -4.03 -3.42 9.18
N HIS A 113 -3.75 -4.05 10.32
CA HIS A 113 -3.61 -5.51 10.40
C HIS A 113 -4.67 -6.06 11.34
N THR A 114 -5.92 -6.03 10.89
CA THR A 114 -7.05 -6.42 11.72
C THR A 114 -7.03 -7.93 12.02
N SER A 115 -7.06 -8.31 13.29
CA SER A 115 -7.28 -9.67 13.75
C SER A 115 -8.40 -9.71 14.78
N LEU A 116 -9.12 -10.84 14.89
CA LEU A 116 -10.08 -11.07 15.96
C LEU A 116 -9.36 -11.77 17.14
N ASP A 117 -9.61 -11.31 18.36
CA ASP A 117 -9.25 -12.06 19.55
C ASP A 117 -10.24 -13.21 19.83
N GLN A 118 -10.02 -13.94 20.93
CA GLN A 118 -10.88 -15.06 21.33
C GLN A 118 -12.29 -14.62 21.74
N GLU A 119 -12.47 -13.35 22.10
CA GLU A 119 -13.75 -12.75 22.49
C GLU A 119 -14.49 -12.07 21.31
N GLY A 120 -13.89 -12.05 20.12
CA GLY A 120 -14.46 -11.42 18.92
C GLY A 120 -14.17 -9.92 18.80
N THR A 121 -13.26 -9.36 19.58
CA THR A 121 -12.82 -7.98 19.48
C THR A 121 -11.83 -7.81 18.32
N LEU A 122 -11.98 -6.70 17.57
CA LEU A 122 -11.06 -6.32 16.50
C LEU A 122 -9.80 -5.68 17.08
N LEU A 123 -8.67 -6.37 16.97
CA LEU A 123 -7.34 -5.92 17.35
C LEU A 123 -6.50 -5.54 16.12
N ASP A 124 -5.52 -4.65 16.30
CA ASP A 124 -4.39 -4.51 15.38
C ASP A 124 -3.31 -5.52 15.76
N HIS A 125 -3.16 -6.58 14.96
CA HIS A 125 -2.30 -7.74 15.22
C HIS A 125 -0.83 -7.38 15.47
N LEU A 126 -0.34 -6.27 14.92
CA LEU A 126 1.05 -5.85 15.15
C LEU A 126 1.30 -5.30 16.55
N ASN A 127 0.25 -4.85 17.24
CA ASN A 127 0.38 -4.11 18.50
C ASN A 127 -0.48 -4.69 19.63
N ASN A 128 -1.35 -5.67 19.34
CA ASN A 128 -2.33 -6.24 20.27
C ASN A 128 -3.21 -5.18 20.96
N LEU A 129 -3.47 -4.07 20.28
CA LEU A 129 -4.35 -3.00 20.78
C LEU A 129 -5.70 -3.06 20.05
N PRO A 130 -6.83 -2.80 20.73
CA PRO A 130 -8.12 -2.65 20.07
C PRO A 130 -8.07 -1.56 19.01
N LEU A 131 -8.64 -1.83 17.83
CA LEU A 131 -8.73 -0.83 16.78
C LEU A 131 -9.67 0.33 17.13
N ALA A 132 -10.59 0.11 18.08
CA ALA A 132 -11.49 1.13 18.60
C ALA A 132 -10.77 2.20 19.44
N ASP A 133 -9.58 1.89 19.97
CA ASP A 133 -8.83 2.76 20.88
C ASP A 133 -7.73 3.57 20.17
N ARG A 134 -7.79 3.67 18.82
CA ARG A 134 -6.79 4.30 17.94
C ARG A 134 -7.25 5.62 17.33
#